data_AF-A0A9P1DKD9-F1
#
_entry.id   AF-A0A9P1DKD9-F1
#
_cell.length_a   1.000
_cell.length_b   1.000
_cell.length_c   1.000
_cell.angle_alpha   90.00
_cell.angle_beta   90.00
_cell.angle_gamma   90.00
#
_symmetry.space_group_name_H-M   'P 1'
#
loop_
_entity.id
_entity.type
_entity.pdbx_description
1 polymer ?
#
loop_
_entity_poly.entity_id
_entity_poly.type
_entity_poly.pdbx_seq_one_letter_code
_entity_poly.pdbx_strand_id
1 'polypeptide(L)'
;MSYDHYDQHLKWVPTVWYRKKLIWSRLAKRVASVLGEEIGQGTVGYRISGDTIDGKLCFVTVGYLLQRLVNNPEDFHRYTHVVLDEVHERGVDADLLSMVIKLLMHCCPKVKLIVMSATLQVEKLPQPHNIQQASLFADYFASLQKSKKQLLGQDLVLTLSEVLAVGARCHPVEQLFLDDLQDQFDFAEPRDRRSLDNALVEPQISEGLMEVTCNLVQQLAQPACTVIVFLPGIADITQLFESLAPLDDTRDISRSGITKRADCPRLRIFALHSMIPRQEQEEVFNEVPKDCSHIVLASNIAESSLTLPNVCAVVDLALRRSVQ
;
A
#
# COMPACT_ATOMS: atom_id res chain seq x y z
N MET A 1 -21.62 -29.31 11.02
CA MET A 1 -20.46 -29.20 11.94
C MET A 1 -20.38 -27.76 12.37
N SER A 2 -20.43 -27.53 13.68
CA SER A 2 -20.74 -26.25 14.32
C SER A 2 -19.62 -25.22 14.20
N TYR A 3 -19.91 -24.10 13.56
CA TYR A 3 -19.27 -22.81 13.84
C TYR A 3 -20.42 -21.85 14.10
N ASP A 4 -20.63 -21.47 15.36
CA ASP A 4 -21.31 -20.24 15.80
C ASP A 4 -21.84 -20.44 17.22
N HIS A 5 -20.91 -20.39 18.17
CA HIS A 5 -21.21 -20.03 19.55
C HIS A 5 -20.17 -18.98 19.97
N TYR A 6 -20.37 -17.75 19.49
CA TYR A 6 -19.64 -16.60 20.01
C TYR A 6 -20.61 -15.45 20.31
N ASP A 7 -20.73 -15.24 21.62
CA ASP A 7 -21.17 -14.10 22.41
C ASP A 7 -22.00 -12.99 21.70
N GLN A 8 -23.27 -12.90 22.10
CA GLN A 8 -24.31 -12.03 21.53
C GLN A 8 -24.22 -10.55 21.97
N HIS A 9 -23.18 -10.15 22.71
CA HIS A 9 -23.09 -8.81 23.32
C HIS A 9 -21.92 -7.93 22.88
N LEU A 10 -21.04 -8.40 22.00
CA LEU A 10 -19.85 -7.64 21.57
C LEU A 10 -20.14 -6.80 20.32
N LYS A 11 -19.99 -5.48 20.45
CA LYS A 11 -20.10 -4.48 19.39
C LYS A 11 -18.77 -4.39 18.63
N TRP A 12 -18.79 -4.54 17.31
CA TRP A 12 -17.58 -4.57 16.48
C TRP A 12 -17.41 -3.25 15.70
N VAL A 13 -16.15 -2.91 15.40
CA VAL A 13 -15.74 -1.85 14.48
C VAL A 13 -14.88 -2.49 13.39
N PRO A 14 -15.47 -2.94 12.28
CA PRO A 14 -14.68 -3.31 11.11
C PRO A 14 -13.97 -2.06 10.58
N THR A 15 -12.65 -2.13 10.59
CA THR A 15 -11.80 -1.17 9.90
C THR A 15 -11.36 -1.86 8.61
N VAL A 16 -11.91 -1.42 7.49
CA VAL A 16 -11.70 -2.00 6.17
C VAL A 16 -10.67 -1.18 5.45
N TRP A 17 -9.67 -1.86 4.93
CA TRP A 17 -8.61 -1.21 4.19
C TRP A 17 -8.45 -1.84 2.82
N TYR A 18 -8.19 -0.99 1.85
CA TYR A 18 -8.01 -1.38 0.47
C TYR A 18 -6.65 -2.05 0.30
N ARG A 19 -6.68 -3.20 -0.39
CA ARG A 19 -5.57 -4.08 -0.81
C ARG A 19 -4.26 -4.00 0.02
N LYS A 20 -3.92 -5.09 0.73
CA LYS A 20 -2.57 -5.72 0.84
C LYS A 20 -2.46 -6.56 2.13
N LYS A 21 -2.62 -7.88 1.99
CA LYS A 21 -2.65 -8.87 3.09
C LYS A 21 -1.47 -8.76 4.07
N LEU A 22 -0.27 -8.44 3.59
CA LEU A 22 0.97 -8.35 4.37
C LEU A 22 0.97 -7.19 5.40
N ILE A 23 0.22 -6.13 5.10
CA ILE A 23 0.23 -4.89 5.88
C ILE A 23 -0.70 -4.99 7.08
N TRP A 24 -1.82 -5.74 6.96
CA TRP A 24 -2.86 -5.75 7.98
C TRP A 24 -2.47 -6.40 9.29
N SER A 25 -1.79 -7.54 9.24
CA SER A 25 -1.28 -8.19 10.46
C SER A 25 -0.29 -7.30 11.19
N ARG A 26 0.52 -6.53 10.45
CA ARG A 26 1.51 -5.61 11.03
C ARG A 26 0.86 -4.37 11.59
N LEU A 27 -0.06 -3.76 10.85
CA LEU A 27 -0.82 -2.61 11.32
C LEU A 27 -1.63 -2.96 12.57
N ALA A 28 -2.33 -4.11 12.57
CA ALA A 28 -3.05 -4.60 13.73
C ALA A 28 -2.11 -4.81 14.94
N LYS A 29 -0.96 -5.48 14.74
CA LYS A 29 0.07 -5.63 15.79
C LYS A 29 0.60 -4.28 16.29
N ARG A 30 0.81 -3.32 15.39
CA ARG A 30 1.28 -1.97 15.74
C ARG A 30 0.24 -1.22 16.54
N VAL A 31 -1.03 -1.25 16.14
CA VAL A 31 -2.13 -0.59 16.86
C VAL A 31 -2.34 -1.25 18.22
N ALA A 32 -2.28 -2.58 18.32
CA ALA A 32 -2.30 -3.29 19.59
C ALA A 32 -1.16 -2.81 20.51
N SER A 33 0.07 -2.75 19.99
CA SER A 33 1.24 -2.26 20.74
C SER A 33 1.08 -0.79 21.18
N VAL A 34 0.54 0.09 20.35
CA VAL A 34 0.26 1.50 20.71
C VAL A 34 -0.79 1.59 21.81
N LEU A 35 -1.74 0.66 21.87
CA LEU A 35 -2.73 0.54 22.93
C LEU A 35 -2.19 -0.17 24.19
N GLY A 36 -0.94 -0.63 24.18
CA GLY A 36 -0.33 -1.36 25.29
C GLY A 36 -0.84 -2.80 25.44
N GLU A 37 -1.41 -3.39 24.39
CA GLU A 37 -1.92 -4.75 24.37
C GLU A 37 -1.19 -5.64 23.35
N GLU A 38 -1.21 -6.95 23.58
CA GLU A 38 -0.78 -7.93 22.58
C GLU A 38 -1.96 -8.29 21.66
N ILE A 39 -1.64 -8.51 20.37
CA ILE A 39 -2.65 -8.87 19.38
C ILE A 39 -3.40 -10.15 19.81
N GLY A 40 -4.74 -10.10 19.79
CA GLY A 40 -5.60 -11.22 20.20
C GLY A 40 -5.83 -11.39 21.70
N GLN A 41 -5.14 -10.62 22.56
CA GLN A 41 -5.41 -10.60 24.01
C GLN A 41 -6.28 -9.41 24.44
N GLY A 42 -6.42 -8.40 23.58
CA GLY A 42 -7.11 -7.15 23.87
C GLY A 42 -8.25 -6.82 22.93
N THR A 43 -8.27 -5.58 22.45
CA THR A 43 -9.34 -5.00 21.64
C THR A 43 -9.11 -5.18 20.15
N VAL A 44 -7.86 -5.30 19.72
CA VAL A 44 -7.47 -5.33 18.31
C VAL A 44 -7.35 -6.75 17.77
N GLY A 45 -7.94 -6.97 16.59
CA GLY A 45 -7.84 -8.20 15.82
C GLY A 45 -7.76 -7.94 14.33
N TYR A 46 -7.63 -9.00 13.54
CA TYR A 46 -7.67 -8.93 12.08
C TYR A 46 -8.28 -10.20 11.48
N ARG A 47 -8.88 -10.08 10.30
CA ARG A 47 -9.35 -11.22 9.51
C ARG A 47 -8.87 -11.07 8.08
N ILE A 48 -7.90 -11.90 7.71
CA ILE A 48 -7.36 -11.98 6.36
C ILE A 48 -7.48 -13.43 5.87
N SER A 49 -7.35 -13.62 4.57
CA SER A 49 -7.41 -14.96 3.95
C SER A 49 -6.39 -15.90 4.60
N GLY A 50 -6.86 -16.90 5.35
CA GLY A 50 -6.05 -17.93 5.98
C GLY A 50 -5.51 -17.61 7.39
N ASP A 51 -5.79 -16.43 7.94
CA ASP A 51 -5.29 -16.02 9.26
C ASP A 51 -6.29 -15.07 9.95
N THR A 52 -6.74 -15.43 11.15
CA THR A 52 -7.83 -14.77 11.87
C THR A 52 -7.48 -14.63 13.34
N ILE A 53 -7.51 -13.39 13.81
CA ILE A 53 -7.46 -13.04 15.23
C ILE A 53 -8.68 -12.19 15.55
N ASP A 54 -9.48 -12.64 16.51
CA ASP A 54 -10.67 -11.93 16.95
C ASP A 54 -10.30 -10.66 17.72
N GLY A 55 -11.13 -9.62 17.58
CA GLY A 55 -10.97 -8.36 18.29
C GLY A 55 -12.09 -7.38 17.95
N LYS A 56 -12.52 -6.58 18.92
CA LYS A 56 -13.61 -5.60 18.76
C LYS A 56 -13.31 -4.60 17.64
N LEU A 57 -12.06 -4.14 17.53
CA LEU A 57 -11.55 -3.40 16.40
C LEU A 57 -10.87 -4.40 15.46
N CYS A 58 -11.44 -4.60 14.28
CA CYS A 58 -11.01 -5.69 13.40
C CYS A 58 -10.56 -5.16 12.03
N PHE A 59 -9.29 -5.39 11.70
CA PHE A 59 -8.74 -5.10 10.38
C PHE A 59 -9.11 -6.20 9.39
N VAL A 60 -9.80 -5.86 8.31
CA VAL A 60 -10.28 -6.85 7.33
C VAL A 60 -9.95 -6.43 5.90
N THR A 61 -9.75 -7.40 5.02
CA THR A 61 -9.64 -7.12 3.58
C THR A 61 -11.01 -6.77 3.00
N VAL A 62 -11.02 -5.92 1.97
CA VAL A 62 -12.23 -5.57 1.19
C VAL A 62 -13.02 -6.82 0.79
N GLY A 63 -12.36 -7.80 0.16
CA GLY A 63 -13.03 -9.03 -0.30
C GLY A 63 -13.65 -9.85 0.83
N TYR A 64 -13.03 -9.91 2.01
CA TYR A 64 -13.61 -10.61 3.16
C TYR A 64 -14.89 -9.93 3.62
N LEU A 65 -14.86 -8.61 3.85
CA LEU A 65 -16.04 -7.90 4.33
C LEU A 65 -17.16 -7.91 3.29
N LEU A 66 -16.82 -7.72 2.01
CA LEU A 66 -17.78 -7.79 0.92
C LEU A 66 -18.51 -9.13 0.92
N GLN A 67 -17.76 -10.25 0.91
CA GLN A 67 -18.36 -11.58 0.92
C GLN A 67 -19.21 -11.81 2.19
N ARG A 68 -18.77 -11.31 3.35
CA ARG A 68 -19.52 -11.43 4.60
C ARG A 68 -20.84 -10.67 4.57
N LEU A 69 -20.83 -9.42 4.10
CA LEU A 69 -22.03 -8.57 4.05
C LEU A 69 -23.01 -8.99 2.96
N VAL A 70 -22.53 -9.53 1.84
CA VAL A 70 -23.41 -10.07 0.78
C VAL A 70 -24.10 -11.35 1.26
N ASN A 71 -23.39 -12.24 1.96
CA ASN A 71 -23.95 -13.52 2.41
C ASN A 71 -24.75 -13.40 3.71
N ASN A 72 -24.37 -12.50 4.61
CA ASN A 72 -24.98 -12.30 5.93
C ASN A 72 -25.20 -10.80 6.19
N PRO A 73 -26.14 -10.13 5.50
CA PRO A 73 -26.35 -8.69 5.63
C PRO A 73 -26.74 -8.27 7.05
N GLU A 74 -27.37 -9.15 7.82
CA GLU A 74 -27.74 -8.91 9.22
C GLU A 74 -26.55 -8.64 10.14
N ASP A 75 -25.35 -9.13 9.78
CA ASP A 75 -24.13 -8.87 10.55
C ASP A 75 -23.78 -7.38 10.60
N PHE A 76 -24.24 -6.59 9.63
CA PHE A 76 -24.02 -5.15 9.62
C PHE A 76 -24.63 -4.46 10.86
N HIS A 77 -25.74 -4.98 11.41
CA HIS A 77 -26.34 -4.48 12.65
C HIS A 77 -25.45 -4.64 13.88
N ARG A 78 -24.49 -5.56 13.84
CA ARG A 78 -23.53 -5.81 14.94
C ARG A 78 -22.43 -4.75 14.98
N TYR A 79 -22.28 -3.96 13.92
CA TYR A 79 -21.26 -2.94 13.80
C TYR A 79 -21.72 -1.62 14.43
N THR A 80 -20.77 -0.89 15.01
CA THR A 80 -21.02 0.49 15.45
C THR A 80 -20.48 1.49 14.45
N HIS A 81 -19.33 1.16 13.86
CA HIS A 81 -18.62 1.98 12.89
C HIS A 81 -18.05 1.07 11.81
N VAL A 82 -18.03 1.56 10.58
CA VAL A 82 -17.24 1.00 9.48
C VAL A 82 -16.26 2.08 9.05
N VAL A 83 -14.98 1.74 8.97
CA VAL A 83 -13.96 2.62 8.39
C VAL A 83 -13.59 2.06 7.02
N LEU A 84 -13.68 2.88 5.97
CA LEU A 84 -13.15 2.56 4.64
C LEU A 84 -11.88 3.37 4.44
N ASP A 85 -10.74 2.70 4.42
CA ASP A 85 -9.43 3.35 4.26
C ASP A 85 -8.83 3.12 2.87
N GLU A 86 -8.00 4.06 2.44
CA GLU A 86 -7.37 4.10 1.12
C GLU A 86 -8.37 4.04 -0.05
N VAL A 87 -9.51 4.72 0.09
CA VAL A 87 -10.55 4.74 -0.96
C VAL A 87 -10.12 5.39 -2.27
N HIS A 88 -8.94 6.01 -2.31
CA HIS A 88 -8.35 6.51 -3.54
C HIS A 88 -7.86 5.38 -4.47
N GLU A 89 -7.55 4.21 -3.93
CA GLU A 89 -7.25 3.03 -4.73
C GLU A 89 -8.55 2.47 -5.34
N ARG A 90 -8.89 2.92 -6.55
CA ARG A 90 -10.11 2.44 -7.20
C ARG A 90 -9.99 0.96 -7.58
N GLY A 91 -10.96 0.17 -7.14
CA GLY A 91 -11.03 -1.25 -7.46
C GLY A 91 -12.47 -1.75 -7.41
N VAL A 92 -12.81 -2.70 -8.29
CA VAL A 92 -14.17 -3.21 -8.47
C VAL A 92 -14.78 -3.71 -7.15
N ASP A 93 -14.05 -4.53 -6.39
CA ASP A 93 -14.53 -5.09 -5.12
C ASP A 93 -14.81 -4.00 -4.07
N ALA A 94 -14.05 -2.93 -4.13
CA ALA A 94 -14.10 -1.84 -3.17
C ALA A 94 -15.26 -0.89 -3.48
N ASP A 95 -15.49 -0.62 -4.76
CA ASP A 95 -16.67 0.09 -5.24
C ASP A 95 -17.95 -0.71 -4.94
N LEU A 96 -17.91 -2.04 -5.16
CA LEU A 96 -19.01 -2.94 -4.82
C LEU A 96 -19.27 -2.97 -3.32
N LEU A 97 -18.23 -3.03 -2.48
CA LEU A 97 -18.37 -2.95 -1.03
C LEU A 97 -18.97 -1.62 -0.60
N SER A 98 -18.53 -0.51 -1.18
CA SER A 98 -19.07 0.82 -0.91
C SER A 98 -20.57 0.89 -1.25
N MET A 99 -20.98 0.26 -2.36
CA MET A 99 -22.39 0.13 -2.73
C MET A 99 -23.19 -0.73 -1.72
N VAL A 100 -22.66 -1.88 -1.33
CA VAL A 100 -23.33 -2.75 -0.34
C VAL A 100 -23.49 -2.05 1.01
N ILE A 101 -22.44 -1.38 1.50
CA ILE A 101 -22.49 -0.59 2.74
C ILE A 101 -23.52 0.52 2.61
N LYS A 102 -23.52 1.26 1.50
CA LYS A 102 -24.50 2.31 1.21
C LYS A 102 -25.94 1.79 1.31
N LEU A 103 -26.21 0.60 0.76
CA LEU A 103 -27.52 -0.05 0.85
C LEU A 103 -27.87 -0.46 2.29
N LEU A 104 -26.94 -1.08 3.02
CA LEU A 104 -27.17 -1.57 4.39
C LEU A 104 -27.36 -0.42 5.41
N MET A 105 -26.71 0.72 5.19
CA MET A 105 -26.93 1.93 6.00
C MET A 105 -28.38 2.43 5.95
N HIS A 106 -29.17 2.09 4.91
CA HIS A 106 -30.60 2.39 4.91
C HIS A 106 -31.38 1.64 5.97
N CYS A 107 -31.03 0.38 6.22
CA CYS A 107 -31.68 -0.49 7.19
C CYS A 107 -31.07 -0.34 8.59
N CYS A 108 -29.81 0.10 8.68
CA CYS A 108 -29.03 0.14 9.91
C CYS A 108 -28.56 1.57 10.25
N PRO A 109 -29.47 2.49 10.60
CA PRO A 109 -29.15 3.92 10.75
C PRO A 109 -28.20 4.26 11.91
N LYS A 110 -27.97 3.30 12.81
CA LYS A 110 -27.08 3.45 13.98
C LYS A 110 -25.60 3.29 13.63
N VAL A 111 -25.29 2.67 12.48
CA VAL A 111 -23.91 2.40 12.06
C VAL A 111 -23.34 3.66 11.43
N LYS A 112 -22.17 4.10 11.91
CA LYS A 112 -21.45 5.25 11.34
C LYS A 112 -20.43 4.80 10.30
N LEU A 113 -20.27 5.57 9.23
CA LEU A 113 -19.26 5.33 8.20
C LEU A 113 -18.18 6.40 8.28
N ILE A 114 -16.91 5.99 8.31
CA ILE A 114 -15.74 6.84 8.21
C ILE A 114 -15.06 6.49 6.90
N VAL A 115 -14.73 7.49 6.09
CA VAL A 115 -14.01 7.30 4.82
C VAL A 115 -12.67 8.02 4.94
N MET A 116 -11.58 7.27 4.79
CA MET A 116 -10.20 7.73 4.90
C MET A 116 -9.50 7.58 3.55
N SER A 117 -8.65 8.55 3.22
CA SER A 117 -7.83 8.54 2.02
C SER A 117 -6.64 9.47 2.16
N ALA A 118 -5.46 8.99 1.77
CA ALA A 118 -4.23 9.75 1.79
C ALA A 118 -4.15 10.87 0.72
N THR A 119 -4.83 10.72 -0.42
CA THR A 119 -4.66 11.59 -1.60
C THR A 119 -5.87 12.47 -1.91
N LEU A 120 -6.85 12.54 -1.00
CA LEU A 120 -7.93 13.51 -1.14
C LEU A 120 -7.34 14.91 -0.98
N GLN A 121 -7.03 15.56 -2.11
CA GLN A 121 -6.88 17.00 -2.19
C GLN A 121 -8.16 17.65 -1.68
N VAL A 122 -8.21 17.89 -0.36
CA VAL A 122 -9.17 18.83 0.23
C VAL A 122 -8.58 20.21 -0.02
N GLU A 123 -8.73 20.71 -1.25
CA GLU A 123 -8.25 22.03 -1.64
C GLU A 123 -8.95 23.10 -0.80
N LYS A 124 -8.24 23.59 0.22
CA LYS A 124 -8.49 24.92 0.78
C LYS A 124 -7.95 25.95 -0.22
N LEU A 125 -8.60 26.16 -1.37
CA LEU A 125 -8.47 27.37 -2.22
C LEU A 125 -9.54 27.35 -3.34
N PRO A 126 -10.13 28.49 -3.72
CA PRO A 126 -11.25 28.56 -4.65
C PRO A 126 -10.75 28.56 -6.11
N GLN A 127 -10.60 27.39 -6.73
CA GLN A 127 -10.42 27.28 -8.18
C GLN A 127 -11.48 26.33 -8.79
N PRO A 128 -12.12 26.65 -9.93
CA PRO A 128 -13.39 26.02 -10.34
C PRO A 128 -13.27 24.63 -10.97
N HIS A 129 -12.08 24.02 -11.06
CA HIS A 129 -11.86 22.86 -11.94
C HIS A 129 -11.29 21.58 -11.31
N ASN A 130 -10.94 21.55 -10.00
CA ASN A 130 -10.30 20.38 -9.35
C ASN A 130 -11.13 19.68 -8.24
N ILE A 131 -12.43 19.95 -8.14
CA ILE A 131 -13.28 19.58 -6.98
C ILE A 131 -13.65 18.08 -6.89
N GLN A 132 -13.22 17.21 -7.80
CA GLN A 132 -14.01 15.99 -8.05
C GLN A 132 -13.90 14.89 -6.97
N GLN A 133 -12.74 14.52 -6.43
CA GLN A 133 -12.62 13.20 -5.75
C GLN A 133 -13.12 13.13 -4.30
N ALA A 134 -12.83 14.12 -3.45
CA ALA A 134 -13.35 14.16 -2.07
C ALA A 134 -14.86 14.43 -2.07
N SER A 135 -15.30 15.31 -2.98
CA SER A 135 -16.70 15.59 -3.24
C SER A 135 -17.41 14.32 -3.72
N LEU A 136 -16.83 13.52 -4.61
CA LEU A 136 -17.48 12.33 -5.17
C LEU A 136 -17.91 11.29 -4.12
N PHE A 137 -17.05 10.94 -3.15
CA PHE A 137 -17.42 9.98 -2.10
C PHE A 137 -18.44 10.59 -1.14
N ALA A 138 -18.24 11.85 -0.75
CA ALA A 138 -19.20 12.58 0.07
C ALA A 138 -20.56 12.63 -0.64
N ASP A 139 -20.62 13.11 -1.88
CA ASP A 139 -21.80 13.19 -2.73
C ASP A 139 -22.45 11.82 -2.98
N TYR A 140 -21.64 10.78 -3.16
CA TYR A 140 -22.13 9.42 -3.34
C TYR A 140 -22.91 8.96 -2.10
N PHE A 141 -22.38 9.10 -0.89
CA PHE A 141 -23.10 8.73 0.32
C PHE A 141 -24.20 9.77 0.69
N ALA A 142 -24.02 11.04 0.33
CA ALA A 142 -25.01 12.11 0.49
C ALA A 142 -26.24 11.93 -0.40
N SER A 143 -26.07 11.38 -1.61
CA SER A 143 -27.16 11.23 -2.59
C SER A 143 -28.35 10.43 -2.05
N LEU A 144 -28.12 9.59 -1.03
CA LEU A 144 -29.18 8.88 -0.32
C LEU A 144 -30.16 9.78 0.44
N GLN A 145 -29.73 11.00 0.82
CA GLN A 145 -30.56 11.97 1.51
C GLN A 145 -31.75 12.43 0.65
N LYS A 146 -31.55 12.55 -0.67
CA LYS A 146 -32.56 13.10 -1.59
C LYS A 146 -33.75 12.16 -1.82
N SER A 147 -33.50 10.84 -1.89
CA SER A 147 -34.57 9.85 -2.14
C SER A 147 -35.48 9.59 -0.94
N LYS A 148 -35.03 9.87 0.30
CA LYS A 148 -35.79 9.57 1.52
C LYS A 148 -36.92 10.56 1.80
N LYS A 149 -36.80 11.80 1.32
CA LYS A 149 -37.81 12.87 1.46
C LYS A 149 -39.16 12.49 0.81
N GLN A 150 -39.16 11.49 -0.07
CA GLN A 150 -40.34 11.12 -0.85
C GLN A 150 -41.00 9.78 -0.45
N LEU A 151 -40.33 8.92 0.34
CA LEU A 151 -40.74 7.50 0.44
C LEU A 151 -41.16 6.98 1.82
N LEU A 152 -40.77 7.58 2.97
CA LEU A 152 -41.00 6.92 4.27
C LEU A 152 -41.36 7.81 5.48
N GLY A 153 -41.53 9.13 5.33
CA GLY A 153 -42.10 9.98 6.39
C GLY A 153 -41.34 10.00 7.74
N GLN A 154 -40.15 9.41 7.83
CA GLN A 154 -39.27 9.44 8.99
C GLN A 154 -37.93 10.07 8.61
N ASP A 155 -37.55 11.11 9.35
CA ASP A 155 -36.30 11.84 9.19
C ASP A 155 -35.12 10.97 9.62
N LEU A 156 -34.51 10.29 8.67
CA LEU A 156 -33.22 9.67 8.87
C LEU A 156 -32.16 10.52 8.19
N VAL A 157 -31.69 11.52 8.92
CA VAL A 157 -30.62 12.42 8.47
C VAL A 157 -29.31 11.65 8.60
N LEU A 158 -28.82 11.08 7.49
CA LEU A 158 -27.40 10.70 7.38
C LEU A 158 -26.61 12.01 7.27
N THR A 159 -26.31 12.64 8.40
CA THR A 159 -25.55 13.90 8.43
C THR A 159 -24.11 13.61 8.04
N LEU A 160 -23.68 14.05 6.85
CA LEU A 160 -22.26 14.14 6.53
C LEU A 160 -21.63 15.10 7.53
N SER A 161 -21.01 14.50 8.54
CA SER A 161 -20.40 15.23 9.65
C SER A 161 -18.97 15.51 9.24
N GLU A 162 -18.79 16.60 8.49
CA GLU A 162 -17.51 17.32 8.28
C GLU A 162 -16.39 16.54 7.54
N VAL A 163 -15.83 17.17 6.51
CA VAL A 163 -14.58 16.69 5.90
C VAL A 163 -13.43 17.15 6.78
N LEU A 164 -12.79 16.21 7.47
CA LEU A 164 -11.62 16.49 8.29
C LEU A 164 -10.34 16.37 7.45
N ALA A 165 -9.67 17.50 7.21
CA ALA A 165 -8.34 17.52 6.60
C ALA A 165 -7.26 17.45 7.68
N VAL A 166 -6.54 16.33 7.74
CA VAL A 166 -5.34 16.19 8.57
C VAL A 166 -4.14 16.64 7.74
N GLY A 167 -3.37 17.60 8.24
CA GLY A 167 -2.18 18.06 7.53
C GLY A 167 -1.14 16.95 7.39
N ALA A 168 -0.51 16.84 6.22
CA ALA A 168 0.61 15.95 6.01
C ALA A 168 1.93 16.65 6.35
N ARG A 169 2.85 15.93 7.01
CA ARG A 169 4.26 16.34 7.08
C ARG A 169 5.04 15.49 6.09
N CYS A 170 5.35 16.06 4.94
CA CYS A 170 6.31 15.47 4.03
C CYS A 170 7.69 16.01 4.38
N HIS A 171 8.65 15.12 4.58
CA HIS A 171 10.05 15.52 4.52
C HIS A 171 10.35 15.95 3.08
N PRO A 172 11.13 17.02 2.85
CA PRO A 172 11.46 17.44 1.50
C PRO A 172 12.20 16.29 0.80
N VAL A 173 11.72 15.91 -0.38
CA VAL A 173 12.32 14.89 -1.24
C VAL A 173 12.80 15.62 -2.50
N GLU A 174 14.09 15.49 -2.80
CA GLU A 174 14.65 15.96 -4.06
C GLU A 174 14.29 14.97 -5.17
N GLN A 175 13.81 15.48 -6.29
CA GLN A 175 13.46 14.69 -7.47
C GLN A 175 14.50 14.93 -8.54
N LEU A 176 15.15 13.85 -8.98
CA LEU A 176 16.16 13.87 -10.03
C LEU A 176 15.67 13.00 -11.17
N PHE A 177 15.77 13.50 -12.39
CA PHE A 177 15.50 12.74 -13.60
C PHE A 177 16.81 12.15 -14.14
N LEU A 178 16.69 11.15 -15.02
CA LEU A 178 17.86 10.51 -15.61
C LEU A 178 18.76 11.52 -16.33
N ASP A 179 18.17 12.52 -16.97
CA ASP A 179 18.91 13.60 -17.66
C ASP A 179 19.72 14.48 -16.70
N ASP A 180 19.29 14.64 -15.46
CA ASP A 180 19.99 15.42 -14.44
C ASP A 180 21.23 14.69 -13.88
N LEU A 181 21.31 13.38 -14.11
CA LEU A 181 22.38 12.52 -13.59
C LEU A 181 23.53 12.33 -14.59
N GLN A 182 23.42 12.87 -15.82
CA GLN A 182 24.36 12.58 -16.91
C GLN A 182 25.78 13.08 -16.63
N ASP A 183 25.91 14.13 -15.83
CA ASP A 183 27.21 14.68 -15.42
C ASP A 183 27.85 13.91 -14.26
N GLN A 184 27.07 13.10 -13.53
CA GLN A 184 27.51 12.39 -12.32
C GLN A 184 27.78 10.90 -12.56
N PHE A 185 27.19 10.34 -13.60
CA PHE A 185 27.26 8.93 -13.97
C PHE A 185 27.64 8.80 -15.44
N ASP A 186 28.63 7.95 -15.74
CA ASP A 186 29.03 7.67 -17.12
C ASP A 186 27.97 6.76 -17.77
N PHE A 187 26.87 7.38 -18.24
CA PHE A 187 25.85 6.66 -18.98
C PHE A 187 26.44 6.32 -20.34
N ALA A 188 26.67 5.03 -20.60
CA ALA A 188 26.83 4.59 -21.98
C ALA A 188 25.58 5.01 -22.75
N GLU A 189 25.71 5.96 -23.67
CA GLU A 189 24.58 6.37 -24.53
C GLU A 189 23.94 5.09 -25.08
N PRO A 190 22.60 4.93 -24.96
CA PRO A 190 21.94 3.75 -25.47
C PRO A 190 22.31 3.61 -26.94
N ARG A 191 23.07 2.55 -27.26
CA ARG A 191 23.77 2.36 -28.55
C ARG A 191 22.85 2.35 -29.77
N ASP A 192 21.54 2.38 -29.58
CA ASP A 192 20.59 2.29 -30.67
C ASP A 192 19.33 3.14 -30.40
N ARG A 193 19.24 4.30 -31.08
CA ARG A 193 18.02 5.15 -31.07
C ARG A 193 16.78 4.40 -31.58
N ARG A 194 16.94 3.30 -32.34
CA ARG A 194 15.82 2.47 -32.82
C ARG A 194 15.12 1.69 -31.69
N SER A 195 15.81 1.45 -30.58
CA SER A 195 15.23 0.78 -29.40
C SER A 195 14.23 1.68 -28.66
N LEU A 196 14.45 2.99 -28.67
CA LEU A 196 13.54 3.99 -28.09
C LEU A 196 12.23 4.08 -28.87
N ASP A 197 12.28 3.99 -30.20
CA ASP A 197 11.08 3.98 -31.04
C ASP A 197 10.20 2.73 -30.81
N ASN A 198 10.81 1.58 -30.53
CA ASN A 198 10.08 0.36 -30.14
C ASN A 198 9.52 0.42 -28.71
N ALA A 199 10.21 1.11 -27.79
CA ALA A 199 9.73 1.33 -26.42
C ALA A 199 8.47 2.21 -26.35
N LEU A 200 8.18 2.99 -27.41
CA LEU A 200 6.91 3.72 -27.57
C LEU A 200 5.72 2.80 -27.91
N VAL A 201 5.99 1.58 -28.41
CA VAL A 201 4.96 0.60 -28.78
C VAL A 201 4.66 -0.35 -27.62
N GLU A 202 5.71 -0.83 -26.94
CA GLU A 202 5.62 -1.55 -25.67
C GLU A 202 6.70 -1.06 -24.71
N PRO A 203 6.36 -0.48 -23.55
CA PRO A 203 7.35 -0.06 -22.58
C PRO A 203 8.07 -1.28 -21.99
N GLN A 204 9.32 -1.48 -22.40
CA GLN A 204 10.20 -2.54 -21.90
C GLN A 204 11.47 -1.92 -21.31
N ILE A 205 12.01 -2.55 -20.27
CA ILE A 205 13.32 -2.17 -19.72
C ILE A 205 14.38 -2.56 -20.75
N SER A 206 15.10 -1.58 -21.28
CA SER A 206 16.25 -1.84 -22.14
C SER A 206 17.41 -2.42 -21.32
N GLU A 207 18.26 -3.23 -21.94
CA GLU A 207 19.41 -3.86 -21.27
C GLU A 207 20.31 -2.83 -20.56
N GLY A 208 20.51 -1.66 -21.18
CA GLY A 208 21.27 -0.55 -20.58
C GLY A 208 20.61 0.07 -19.35
N LEU A 209 19.27 0.11 -19.27
CA LEU A 209 18.58 0.69 -18.11
C LEU A 209 18.78 -0.19 -16.85
N MET A 210 18.91 -1.50 -17.02
CA MET A 210 19.17 -2.42 -15.90
C MET A 210 20.58 -2.22 -15.33
N GLU A 211 21.58 -2.06 -16.20
CA GLU A 211 22.96 -1.78 -15.80
C GLU A 211 23.06 -0.43 -15.09
N VAL A 212 22.37 0.59 -15.62
CA VAL A 212 22.26 1.91 -14.98
C VAL A 212 21.62 1.80 -13.60
N THR A 213 20.52 1.07 -13.48
CA THR A 213 19.83 0.88 -12.20
C THR A 213 20.74 0.19 -11.19
N CYS A 214 21.48 -0.84 -11.60
CA CYS A 214 22.44 -1.54 -10.76
C CYS A 214 23.54 -0.60 -10.24
N ASN A 215 24.12 0.23 -11.12
CA ASN A 215 25.14 1.21 -10.75
C ASN A 215 24.58 2.28 -9.81
N LEU A 216 23.37 2.78 -10.08
CA LEU A 216 22.72 3.79 -9.26
C LEU A 216 22.42 3.27 -7.85
N VAL A 217 21.88 2.06 -7.73
CA VAL A 217 21.62 1.41 -6.44
C VAL A 217 22.89 1.27 -5.60
N GLN A 218 24.01 0.89 -6.22
CA GLN A 218 25.29 0.78 -5.53
C GLN A 218 25.81 2.12 -5.02
N GLN A 219 25.58 3.21 -5.75
CA GLN A 219 26.01 4.55 -5.34
C GLN A 219 25.08 5.18 -4.30
N LEU A 220 23.78 4.86 -4.34
CA LEU A 220 22.79 5.31 -3.37
C LEU A 220 22.85 4.52 -2.05
N ALA A 221 23.47 3.34 -2.05
CA ALA A 221 23.58 2.51 -0.86
C ALA A 221 24.41 3.20 0.23
N GLN A 222 23.78 3.47 1.37
CA GLN A 222 24.41 4.10 2.54
C GLN A 222 24.22 3.23 3.79
N PRO A 223 25.14 3.28 4.76
CA PRO A 223 24.97 2.55 6.02
C PRO A 223 23.68 2.96 6.74
N ALA A 224 22.96 1.97 7.27
CA ALA A 224 21.67 2.14 7.95
C ALA A 224 20.53 2.71 7.06
N CYS A 225 20.66 2.62 5.74
CA CYS A 225 19.69 3.14 4.77
C CYS A 225 18.91 2.03 4.04
N THR A 226 17.69 2.37 3.62
CA THR A 226 16.87 1.57 2.69
C THR A 226 16.73 2.30 1.37
N VAL A 227 17.01 1.60 0.26
CA VAL A 227 16.76 2.07 -1.12
C VAL A 227 15.63 1.21 -1.71
N ILE A 228 14.59 1.85 -2.24
CA ILE A 228 13.48 1.16 -2.91
C ILE A 228 13.64 1.30 -4.42
N VAL A 229 13.51 0.20 -5.15
CA VAL A 229 13.53 0.18 -6.61
C VAL A 229 12.19 -0.34 -7.11
N PHE A 230 11.46 0.49 -7.84
CA PHE A 230 10.19 0.11 -8.46
C PHE A 230 10.41 -0.52 -9.83
N LEU A 231 9.90 -1.75 -9.97
CA LEU A 231 10.05 -2.58 -11.17
C LEU A 231 8.67 -3.04 -11.69
N PRO A 232 8.52 -3.21 -13.02
CA PRO A 232 7.22 -3.46 -13.63
C PRO A 232 6.63 -4.83 -13.30
N GLY A 233 7.45 -5.85 -13.02
CA GLY A 233 6.96 -7.19 -12.68
C GLY A 233 8.05 -8.13 -12.16
N ILE A 234 7.64 -9.37 -11.88
CA ILE A 234 8.51 -10.38 -11.24
C ILE A 234 9.74 -10.75 -12.07
N ALA A 235 9.64 -10.77 -13.40
CA ALA A 235 10.79 -11.09 -14.25
C ALA A 235 11.90 -10.05 -14.10
N ASP A 236 11.51 -8.77 -14.05
CA ASP A 236 12.43 -7.64 -13.90
C ASP A 236 13.01 -7.60 -12.49
N ILE A 237 12.20 -7.90 -11.47
CA ILE A 237 12.64 -8.10 -10.09
C ILE A 237 13.70 -9.21 -10.01
N THR A 238 13.44 -10.38 -10.62
CA THR A 238 14.38 -11.50 -10.62
C THR A 238 15.66 -11.15 -11.36
N GLN A 239 15.58 -10.48 -12.51
CA GLN A 239 16.75 -10.08 -13.29
C GLN A 239 17.65 -9.11 -12.53
N LEU A 240 17.08 -8.08 -11.90
CA LEU A 240 17.88 -7.14 -11.10
C LEU A 240 18.41 -7.81 -9.82
N PHE A 241 17.61 -8.67 -9.20
CA PHE A 241 18.02 -9.45 -8.04
C PHE A 241 19.24 -10.32 -8.36
N GLU A 242 19.23 -11.07 -9.47
CA GLU A 242 20.35 -11.89 -9.91
C GLU A 242 21.59 -11.06 -10.26
N SER A 243 21.40 -9.84 -10.78
CA SER A 243 22.49 -8.92 -11.11
C SER A 243 23.15 -8.33 -9.86
N LEU A 244 22.37 -8.09 -8.80
CA LEU A 244 22.84 -7.56 -7.53
C LEU A 244 23.26 -8.66 -6.55
N ALA A 245 22.81 -9.91 -6.71
CA ALA A 245 23.11 -11.03 -5.82
C ALA A 245 24.61 -11.29 -5.59
N PRO A 246 25.53 -11.10 -6.56
CA PRO A 246 26.97 -11.21 -6.32
C PRO A 246 27.53 -10.15 -5.35
N LEU A 247 26.77 -9.07 -5.10
CA LEU A 247 27.12 -7.99 -4.19
C LEU A 247 26.48 -8.17 -2.81
N ASP A 248 25.55 -9.13 -2.65
CA ASP A 248 24.94 -9.48 -1.36
C ASP A 248 25.94 -10.33 -0.54
N ASP A 249 26.45 -9.73 0.53
CA ASP A 249 27.54 -10.28 1.36
C ASP A 249 27.08 -11.51 2.20
N THR A 250 25.88 -12.05 1.97
CA THR A 250 25.45 -13.34 2.56
C THR A 250 26.15 -14.56 1.95
N ARG A 251 26.86 -14.42 0.82
CA ARG A 251 27.63 -15.50 0.18
C ARG A 251 29.05 -15.08 -0.20
N ASP A 252 29.98 -15.44 0.68
CA ASP A 252 31.40 -15.71 0.41
C ASP A 252 32.18 -14.63 -0.39
N ILE A 253 32.97 -13.83 0.34
CA ILE A 253 33.84 -12.70 -0.10
C ILE A 253 34.97 -13.13 -1.05
N SER A 254 34.96 -14.36 -1.55
CA SER A 254 36.10 -14.97 -2.24
C SER A 254 36.07 -14.86 -3.77
N ARG A 255 35.03 -14.28 -4.40
CA ARG A 255 34.85 -14.38 -5.88
C ARG A 255 34.59 -13.11 -6.67
N SER A 256 34.33 -11.97 -6.05
CA SER A 256 34.18 -10.70 -6.79
C SER A 256 35.53 -9.98 -6.83
N GLY A 257 36.19 -10.01 -7.99
CA GLY A 257 37.42 -9.25 -8.27
C GLY A 257 37.23 -7.73 -8.36
N ILE A 258 36.18 -7.20 -7.73
CA ILE A 258 35.86 -5.78 -7.66
C ILE A 258 36.40 -5.27 -6.33
N THR A 259 37.36 -4.34 -6.40
CA THR A 259 37.96 -3.69 -5.24
C THR A 259 36.88 -3.03 -4.37
N LYS A 260 36.56 -3.62 -3.20
CA LYS A 260 35.70 -2.99 -2.18
C LYS A 260 36.28 -1.60 -1.87
N ARG A 261 35.53 -0.53 -2.17
CA ARG A 261 35.78 0.78 -1.54
C ARG A 261 35.60 0.60 -0.04
N ALA A 262 36.51 1.14 0.75
CA ALA A 262 36.53 0.98 2.21
C ALA A 262 35.26 1.50 2.92
N ASP A 263 34.46 2.33 2.24
CA ASP A 263 33.29 3.02 2.79
C ASP A 263 31.93 2.48 2.29
N CYS A 264 31.89 1.37 1.52
CA CYS A 264 30.62 0.82 1.03
C CYS A 264 29.96 -0.11 2.06
N PRO A 265 28.67 0.10 2.40
CA PRO A 265 27.94 -0.76 3.33
C PRO A 265 27.68 -2.16 2.73
N ARG A 266 27.46 -3.15 3.59
CA ARG A 266 27.02 -4.49 3.16
C ARG A 266 25.62 -4.40 2.55
N LEU A 267 25.39 -4.96 1.38
CA LEU A 267 24.07 -4.94 0.75
C LEU A 267 23.25 -6.14 1.21
N ARG A 268 21.97 -5.92 1.52
CA ARG A 268 20.98 -6.97 1.73
C ARG A 268 19.79 -6.72 0.83
N ILE A 269 19.51 -7.67 -0.06
CA ILE A 269 18.52 -7.49 -1.12
C ILE A 269 17.22 -8.21 -0.76
N PHE A 270 16.10 -7.52 -0.91
CA PHE A 270 14.76 -8.05 -0.69
C PHE A 270 13.92 -7.87 -1.94
N ALA A 271 13.06 -8.85 -2.22
CA ALA A 271 12.08 -8.77 -3.29
C ALA A 271 10.66 -8.72 -2.71
N LEU A 272 9.87 -7.76 -3.19
CA LEU A 272 8.47 -7.58 -2.81
C LEU A 272 7.56 -7.76 -4.02
N HIS A 273 6.93 -8.92 -4.07
CA HIS A 273 5.99 -9.29 -5.11
C HIS A 273 4.89 -10.22 -4.55
N SER A 274 3.71 -10.22 -5.17
CA SER A 274 2.56 -11.01 -4.70
C SER A 274 2.79 -12.52 -4.71
N MET A 275 3.73 -12.99 -5.54
CA MET A 275 4.13 -14.39 -5.69
C MET A 275 5.16 -14.85 -4.63
N ILE A 276 5.77 -13.92 -3.89
CA ILE A 276 6.80 -14.24 -2.89
C ILE A 276 6.13 -14.66 -1.58
N PRO A 277 6.60 -15.70 -0.89
CA PRO A 277 6.04 -16.12 0.40
C PRO A 277 6.05 -15.00 1.45
N ARG A 278 5.03 -14.98 2.31
CA ARG A 278 4.85 -13.93 3.32
C ARG A 278 6.00 -13.84 4.31
N GLN A 279 6.59 -14.97 4.72
CA GLN A 279 7.69 -15.00 5.69
C GLN A 279 8.92 -14.24 5.17
N GLU A 280 9.27 -14.44 3.90
CA GLU A 280 10.38 -13.73 3.25
C GLU A 280 10.10 -12.23 3.13
N GLN A 281 8.86 -11.87 2.75
CA GLN A 281 8.46 -10.45 2.68
C GLN A 281 8.42 -9.77 4.05
N GLU A 282 8.30 -10.51 5.16
CA GLU A 282 8.31 -9.92 6.49
C GLU A 282 9.72 -9.49 6.93
N GLU A 283 10.78 -10.03 6.33
CA GLU A 283 12.16 -9.67 6.70
C GLU A 283 12.54 -8.22 6.35
N VAL A 284 11.94 -7.67 5.28
CA VAL A 284 12.25 -6.32 4.76
C VAL A 284 11.98 -5.21 5.78
N PHE A 285 11.09 -5.48 6.73
CA PHE A 285 10.65 -4.48 7.71
C PHE A 285 11.45 -4.52 9.01
N ASN A 286 12.42 -5.43 9.14
CA ASN A 286 13.33 -5.41 10.28
C ASN A 286 14.18 -4.13 10.21
N GLU A 287 14.62 -3.64 11.37
CA GLU A 287 15.53 -2.48 11.40
C GLU A 287 16.77 -2.74 10.55
N VAL A 288 17.26 -1.69 9.89
CA VAL A 288 18.47 -1.78 9.06
C VAL A 288 19.71 -1.77 9.97
N PRO A 289 20.53 -2.84 9.99
CA PRO A 289 21.82 -2.81 10.67
C PRO A 289 22.70 -1.61 10.28
N LYS A 290 23.50 -1.12 11.22
CA LYS A 290 24.33 0.09 11.05
C LYS A 290 25.38 -0.02 9.95
N ASP A 291 25.78 -1.24 9.60
CA ASP A 291 26.84 -1.52 8.63
C ASP A 291 26.29 -2.09 7.31
N CYS A 292 24.97 -2.08 7.13
CA CYS A 292 24.34 -2.54 5.90
C CYS A 292 23.39 -1.51 5.30
N SER A 293 23.07 -1.72 4.02
CA SER A 293 22.01 -1.02 3.28
C SER A 293 21.00 -2.06 2.81
N HIS A 294 19.71 -1.81 3.06
CA HIS A 294 18.63 -2.63 2.54
C HIS A 294 18.28 -2.16 1.12
N ILE A 295 18.28 -3.08 0.16
CA ILE A 295 17.84 -2.82 -1.22
C ILE A 295 16.53 -3.56 -1.42
N VAL A 296 15.45 -2.84 -1.71
CA VAL A 296 14.10 -3.41 -1.82
C VAL A 296 13.61 -3.28 -3.25
N LEU A 297 13.53 -4.42 -3.93
CA LEU A 297 13.04 -4.54 -5.29
C LEU A 297 11.53 -4.82 -5.24
N ALA A 298 10.71 -3.84 -5.61
CA ALA A 298 9.28 -3.91 -5.43
C ALA A 298 8.52 -3.67 -6.73
N SER A 299 7.38 -4.33 -6.90
CA SER A 299 6.37 -3.85 -7.84
C SER A 299 5.53 -2.73 -7.20
N ASN A 300 4.50 -2.27 -7.90
CA ASN A 300 3.43 -1.38 -7.38
C ASN A 300 2.79 -1.82 -6.04
N ILE A 301 3.11 -3.00 -5.51
CA ILE A 301 2.74 -3.42 -4.15
C ILE A 301 3.27 -2.42 -3.10
N ALA A 302 4.45 -1.83 -3.31
CA ALA A 302 5.04 -0.88 -2.37
C ALA A 302 4.58 0.57 -2.54
N GLU A 303 3.83 0.91 -3.60
CA GLU A 303 3.57 2.30 -4.02
C GLU A 303 2.76 3.12 -3.00
N SER A 304 1.71 2.54 -2.43
CA SER A 304 0.66 3.33 -1.75
C SER A 304 0.47 3.02 -0.26
N SER A 305 1.16 2.02 0.30
CA SER A 305 0.85 1.58 1.68
C SER A 305 2.01 0.97 2.46
N LEU A 306 3.19 0.88 1.85
CA LEU A 306 4.34 0.26 2.50
C LEU A 306 5.19 1.33 3.20
N THR A 307 5.30 1.24 4.53
CA THR A 307 6.27 2.03 5.29
C THR A 307 7.43 1.13 5.69
N LEU A 308 8.61 1.42 5.15
CA LEU A 308 9.86 0.74 5.49
C LEU A 308 10.73 1.63 6.39
N PRO A 309 11.55 1.05 7.26
CA PRO A 309 12.47 1.81 8.09
C PRO A 309 13.58 2.46 7.24
N ASN A 310 13.95 3.69 7.58
CA ASN A 310 15.09 4.43 7.03
C ASN A 310 15.16 4.48 5.49
N VAL A 311 14.04 4.69 4.81
CA VAL A 311 14.05 4.93 3.35
C VAL A 311 14.74 6.26 3.07
N CYS A 312 15.87 6.24 2.34
CA CYS A 312 16.58 7.46 1.95
C CYS A 312 16.49 7.76 0.45
N ALA A 313 16.26 6.74 -0.38
CA ALA A 313 16.15 6.90 -1.83
C ALA A 313 15.11 5.97 -2.44
N VAL A 314 14.48 6.45 -3.52
CA VAL A 314 13.54 5.71 -4.35
C VAL A 314 13.99 5.83 -5.80
N VAL A 315 14.16 4.70 -6.46
CA VAL A 315 14.44 4.60 -7.89
C VAL A 315 13.19 4.10 -8.58
N ASP A 316 12.59 4.94 -9.43
CA ASP A 316 11.38 4.59 -10.18
C ASP A 316 11.69 4.55 -11.67
N LEU A 317 11.46 3.40 -12.31
CA LEU A 317 11.60 3.24 -13.75
C LEU A 317 10.37 3.74 -14.53
N ALA A 318 9.32 4.17 -13.83
CA ALA A 318 8.05 4.65 -14.39
C ALA A 318 7.35 3.65 -15.33
N LEU A 319 7.69 2.35 -15.23
CA LEU A 319 7.10 1.28 -16.00
C LEU A 319 6.14 0.45 -15.14
N ARG A 320 4.94 0.18 -15.68
CA ARG A 320 3.95 -0.67 -15.03
C ARG A 320 3.44 -1.75 -15.97
N ARG A 321 3.31 -2.99 -15.49
CA ARG A 321 2.53 -4.02 -16.18
C ARG A 321 1.06 -3.86 -15.82
N SER A 322 0.22 -3.56 -16.81
CA SER A 322 -1.22 -3.75 -16.69
C SER A 322 -1.57 -5.14 -17.22
N VAL A 323 -2.08 -6.01 -16.36
CA VAL A 323 -2.74 -7.23 -16.83
C VAL A 323 -4.08 -6.78 -17.43
N GLN A 324 -4.23 -6.89 -18.75
CA GLN A 324 -5.50 -6.70 -19.44
C GLN A 324 -6.47 -7.84 -19.14
#